data_AF-A0A0B2ULT9-F1
#
_entry.id   AF-A0A0B2ULT9-F1
#
_cell.length_a   1.000
_cell.length_b   1.000
_cell.length_c   1.000
_cell.angle_alpha   90.00
_cell.angle_beta   90.00
_cell.angle_gamma   90.00
#
_symmetry.space_group_name_H-M   'P 1'
#
loop_
_entity.id
_entity.type
_entity.pdbx_description
1 polymer ?
#
loop_
_entity_poly.entity_id
_entity_poly.type
_entity_poly.pdbx_seq_one_letter_code
_entity_poly.pdbx_strand_id
1 'polypeptide(L)'
;MPKKHIQHTKSGHKGRIRRTRAIFGQKAIDQIQLQVASQKSIPYDPELPGCGQFYCYECDRHFISENVLNEHKRAGPHKRRVREVKQASHSQKDAEWAIGLT
;
A
#
# COMPACT_ATOMS: atom_id res chain seq x y z
N MET A 1 50.00 -12.83 -10.88
CA MET A 1 48.81 -13.58 -11.34
C MET A 1 47.57 -12.71 -11.14
N PRO A 2 46.71 -12.54 -12.16
CA PRO A 2 45.62 -11.56 -12.12
C PRO A 2 44.51 -11.91 -11.12
N LYS A 3 44.11 -10.92 -10.30
CA LYS A 3 42.99 -11.04 -9.34
C LYS A 3 41.68 -11.18 -10.11
N LYS A 4 40.93 -12.24 -9.82
CA LYS A 4 39.60 -12.51 -10.41
C LYS A 4 38.63 -11.42 -9.93
N HIS A 5 38.11 -10.60 -10.83
CA HIS A 5 37.09 -9.60 -10.49
C HIS A 5 35.73 -10.30 -10.33
N ILE A 6 35.33 -10.60 -9.10
CA ILE A 6 34.04 -11.26 -8.80
C ILE A 6 32.92 -10.23 -9.01
N GLN A 7 32.09 -10.45 -10.03
CA GLN A 7 30.92 -9.61 -10.28
C GLN A 7 29.79 -10.05 -9.35
N HIS A 8 29.52 -9.28 -8.28
CA HIS A 8 28.37 -9.50 -7.43
C HIS A 8 27.07 -9.19 -8.20
N THR A 9 26.27 -10.21 -8.52
CA THR A 9 25.01 -10.04 -9.24
C THR A 9 23.92 -9.52 -8.28
N LYS A 10 23.38 -8.33 -8.57
CA LYS A 10 22.38 -7.64 -7.73
C LYS A 10 20.98 -8.32 -7.71
N SER A 11 20.83 -9.48 -8.33
CA SER A 11 19.53 -10.11 -8.62
C SER A 11 18.82 -10.64 -7.36
N GLY A 12 19.56 -11.24 -6.42
CA GLY A 12 18.98 -11.78 -5.18
C GLY A 12 18.38 -10.71 -4.26
N HIS A 13 19.00 -9.51 -4.24
CA HIS A 13 18.55 -8.43 -3.36
C HIS A 13 17.22 -7.83 -3.81
N LYS A 14 17.00 -7.70 -5.12
CA LYS A 14 15.73 -7.22 -5.70
C LYS A 14 14.58 -8.19 -5.44
N GLY A 15 14.81 -9.49 -5.53
CA GLY A 15 13.80 -10.52 -5.24
C GLY A 15 13.34 -10.50 -3.78
N ARG A 16 14.26 -10.27 -2.83
CA ARG A 16 13.90 -10.11 -1.40
C ARG A 16 13.01 -8.88 -1.17
N ILE A 17 13.35 -7.73 -1.76
CA ILE A 17 12.58 -6.47 -1.59
C ILE A 17 11.15 -6.59 -2.14
N ARG A 18 10.99 -7.27 -3.29
CA ARG A 18 9.66 -7.51 -3.88
C ARG A 18 8.80 -8.37 -2.95
N ARG A 19 9.35 -9.46 -2.42
CA ARG A 19 8.63 -10.34 -1.46
C ARG A 19 8.25 -9.60 -0.18
N THR A 20 9.14 -8.82 0.40
CA THR A 20 8.83 -8.05 1.62
C THR A 20 7.73 -7.03 1.39
N ARG A 21 7.69 -6.38 0.21
CA ARG A 21 6.58 -5.48 -0.14
C ARG A 21 5.27 -6.21 -0.43
N ALA A 22 5.30 -7.43 -0.95
CA ALA A 22 4.08 -8.20 -1.15
C ALA A 22 3.46 -8.65 0.19
N ILE A 23 4.29 -8.98 1.19
CA ILE A 23 3.83 -9.46 2.50
C ILE A 23 3.49 -8.30 3.44
N PHE A 24 4.35 -7.28 3.52
CA PHE A 24 4.26 -6.19 4.50
C PHE A 24 4.03 -4.82 3.87
N GLY A 25 3.86 -4.75 2.55
CA GLY A 25 3.60 -3.49 1.86
C GLY A 25 2.15 -3.06 1.94
N GLN A 26 1.86 -1.93 1.31
CA GLN A 26 0.50 -1.39 1.26
C GLN A 26 -0.40 -2.26 0.39
N LYS A 27 -1.67 -2.38 0.80
CA LYS A 27 -2.71 -3.02 -0.01
C LYS A 27 -2.82 -2.37 -1.39
N ALA A 28 -3.25 -3.17 -2.36
CA ALA A 28 -3.50 -2.71 -3.73
C ALA A 28 -4.64 -1.68 -3.78
N ILE A 29 -4.65 -0.83 -4.81
CA ILE A 29 -5.53 0.36 -4.89
C ILE A 29 -7.01 -0.04 -5.00
N ASP A 30 -7.29 -1.05 -5.81
CA ASP A 30 -8.60 -1.71 -5.96
C ASP A 30 -9.16 -2.20 -4.61
N GLN A 31 -8.33 -2.88 -3.81
CA GLN A 31 -8.75 -3.35 -2.48
C GLN A 31 -9.03 -2.18 -1.53
N ILE A 32 -8.22 -1.10 -1.60
CA ILE A 32 -8.44 0.11 -0.80
C ILE A 32 -9.73 0.82 -1.22
N GLN A 33 -10.05 0.89 -2.52
CA GLN A 33 -11.29 1.49 -3.00
C GLN A 33 -12.52 0.77 -2.44
N LEU A 34 -12.52 -0.56 -2.42
CA LEU A 34 -13.59 -1.35 -1.80
C LEU A 34 -13.67 -1.10 -0.29
N GLN A 35 -12.54 -0.95 0.38
CA GLN A 35 -12.48 -0.65 1.80
C GLN A 35 -13.05 0.75 2.13
N VAL A 36 -12.68 1.75 1.34
CA VAL A 36 -13.20 3.13 1.46
C VAL A 36 -14.70 3.17 1.15
N ALA A 37 -15.18 2.39 0.19
CA ALA A 37 -16.61 2.30 -0.13
C ALA A 37 -17.43 1.61 0.97
N SER A 38 -16.87 0.57 1.60
CA SER A 38 -17.57 -0.19 2.64
C SER A 38 -17.56 0.48 4.02
N GLN A 39 -16.66 1.44 4.28
CA GLN A 39 -16.51 2.17 5.56
C GLN A 39 -16.78 1.31 6.80
N LYS A 40 -16.20 0.12 6.85
CA LYS A 40 -16.39 -0.77 8.00
C LYS A 40 -15.83 -0.10 9.25
N SER A 41 -16.64 -0.04 10.30
CA SER A 41 -16.17 0.37 11.62
C SER A 41 -15.18 -0.67 12.12
N ILE A 42 -14.05 -0.20 12.64
CA ILE A 42 -13.03 -1.07 13.23
C ILE A 42 -13.40 -1.22 14.71
N PRO A 43 -13.57 -2.46 15.20
CA PRO A 43 -13.87 -2.69 16.61
C PRO A 43 -12.68 -2.26 17.47
N TYR A 44 -12.97 -1.95 18.73
CA TYR A 44 -11.94 -1.71 19.72
C TYR A 44 -11.10 -2.98 19.91
N ASP A 45 -9.79 -2.86 19.75
CA ASP A 45 -8.85 -3.96 19.91
C ASP A 45 -7.61 -3.47 20.66
N PRO A 46 -7.32 -3.97 21.87
CA PRO A 46 -6.20 -3.52 22.68
C PRO A 46 -4.81 -3.88 22.09
N GLU A 47 -4.73 -4.85 21.18
CA GLU A 47 -3.46 -5.25 20.55
C GLU A 47 -3.05 -4.29 19.41
N LEU A 48 -4.00 -3.52 18.89
CA LEU A 48 -3.78 -2.54 17.82
C LEU A 48 -3.34 -1.19 18.40
N PRO A 49 -2.45 -0.45 17.72
CA PRO A 49 -2.03 0.86 18.20
C PRO A 49 -3.22 1.82 18.22
N GLY A 50 -3.33 2.61 19.29
CA GLY A 50 -4.48 3.48 19.53
C GLY A 50 -5.79 2.72 19.74
N CYS A 51 -5.68 1.45 20.17
CA CYS A 51 -6.78 0.51 20.37
C CYS A 51 -7.70 0.33 19.15
N GLY A 52 -7.15 0.48 17.93
CA GLY A 52 -7.91 0.42 16.69
C GLY A 52 -8.74 1.67 16.34
N GLN A 53 -8.76 2.69 17.20
CA GLN A 53 -9.63 3.86 17.04
C GLN A 53 -9.12 4.85 15.99
N PHE A 54 -7.81 5.05 15.91
CA PHE A 54 -7.21 6.03 14.99
C PHE A 54 -6.71 5.36 13.72
N TYR A 55 -7.61 5.16 12.76
CA TYR A 55 -7.31 4.44 11.51
C TYR A 55 -7.46 5.30 10.25
N CYS A 56 -6.55 5.10 9.29
CA CYS A 56 -6.65 5.70 7.96
C CYS A 56 -7.03 4.64 6.90
N TYR A 57 -8.24 4.77 6.35
CA TYR A 57 -8.77 3.86 5.33
C TYR A 57 -7.99 3.85 4.02
N GLU A 58 -7.44 4.99 3.60
CA GLU A 58 -6.76 5.13 2.29
C GLU A 58 -5.34 4.55 2.31
N CYS A 59 -4.70 4.57 3.48
CA CYS A 59 -3.34 4.10 3.67
C CYS A 59 -3.26 2.73 4.35
N ASP A 60 -4.37 2.23 4.91
CA ASP A 60 -4.47 0.99 5.69
C ASP A 60 -3.49 0.94 6.88
N ARG A 61 -3.50 1.99 7.70
CA ARG A 61 -2.59 2.13 8.84
C ARG A 61 -3.33 2.60 10.10
N HIS A 62 -2.96 2.00 11.22
CA HIS A 62 -3.40 2.39 12.56
C HIS A 62 -2.37 3.34 13.19
N PHE A 63 -2.86 4.30 13.96
CA PHE A 63 -2.07 5.33 14.64
C PHE A 63 -2.36 5.29 16.13
N ILE A 64 -1.43 5.83 16.92
CA ILE A 64 -1.51 5.78 18.39
C ILE A 64 -2.46 6.86 18.93
N SER A 65 -2.54 8.02 18.28
CA SER A 65 -3.32 9.17 18.72
C SER A 65 -3.95 9.94 17.56
N GLU A 66 -4.97 10.73 17.87
CA GLU A 66 -5.68 11.56 16.90
C GLU A 66 -4.76 12.62 16.25
N ASN A 67 -3.87 13.23 17.03
CA ASN A 67 -2.94 14.24 16.54
C ASN A 67 -2.04 13.70 15.44
N VAL A 68 -1.52 12.48 15.62
CA VAL A 68 -0.66 11.82 14.62
C VAL A 68 -1.45 11.46 13.37
N LEU A 69 -2.70 11.03 13.52
CA LEU A 69 -3.59 10.77 12.38
C LEU A 69 -3.88 12.05 11.58
N ASN A 70 -4.08 13.18 12.27
CA ASN A 70 -4.29 14.47 11.64
C ASN A 70 -3.04 14.98 10.91
N GLU A 71 -1.85 14.80 11.51
CA GLU A 71 -0.58 15.10 10.85
C GLU A 71 -0.36 14.21 9.61
N HIS A 72 -0.65 12.90 9.73
CA HIS A 72 -0.60 11.95 8.62
C HIS A 72 -1.47 12.41 7.44
N LYS A 73 -2.70 12.84 7.70
CA LYS A 73 -3.63 13.35 6.66
C LYS A 73 -3.08 14.59 5.94
N ARG A 74 -2.31 15.43 6.62
CA ARG A 74 -1.71 16.64 6.05
C ARG A 74 -0.46 16.35 5.21
N ALA A 75 0.20 15.22 5.46
CA ALA A 75 1.44 14.85 4.81
C ALA A 75 1.26 14.60 3.30
N GLY A 76 2.29 14.96 2.52
CA GLY A 76 2.36 14.71 1.07
C GLY A 76 2.06 13.27 0.62
N PRO A 77 2.60 12.21 1.26
CA PRO A 77 2.35 10.83 0.84
C PRO A 77 0.87 10.44 0.94
N HIS A 78 0.18 10.87 1.99
CA HIS A 78 -1.25 10.62 2.16
C HIS A 78 -2.05 11.31 1.05
N LYS A 79 -1.79 12.62 0.82
CA LYS A 79 -2.45 13.38 -0.26
C LYS A 79 -2.24 12.75 -1.64
N ARG A 80 -1.07 12.20 -1.90
CA ARG A 80 -0.80 11.45 -3.13
C ARG A 80 -1.64 10.18 -3.19
N ARG A 81 -1.71 9.41 -2.09
CA ARG A 81 -2.52 8.19 -2.04
C ARG A 81 -4.01 8.44 -2.25
N VAL A 82 -4.55 9.51 -1.65
CA VAL A 82 -5.94 9.96 -1.87
C VAL A 82 -6.21 10.18 -3.36
N ARG A 83 -5.27 10.82 -4.07
CA ARG A 83 -5.41 11.07 -5.52
C ARG A 83 -5.39 9.77 -6.33
N GLU A 84 -4.50 8.84 -5.98
CA GLU A 84 -4.43 7.51 -6.61
C GLU A 84 -5.73 6.73 -6.39
N VAL A 85 -6.27 6.72 -5.16
CA VAL A 85 -7.51 6.01 -4.81
C VAL A 85 -8.74 6.61 -5.49
N LYS A 86 -8.74 7.90 -5.81
CA LYS A 86 -9.83 8.55 -6.55
C LYS A 86 -9.85 8.21 -8.05
N GLN A 87 -8.74 7.77 -8.62
CA GLN A 87 -8.69 7.36 -10.02
C GLN A 87 -9.29 5.96 -10.18
N ALA A 88 -9.96 5.69 -11.30
CA ALA A 88 -10.47 4.35 -11.58
C ALA A 88 -9.32 3.33 -11.52
N SER A 89 -9.47 2.27 -10.72
CA SER A 89 -8.48 1.20 -10.67
C SER A 89 -8.48 0.45 -12.00
N HIS A 90 -7.28 0.14 -12.49
CA HIS A 90 -7.11 -0.68 -13.68
C HIS A 90 -7.75 -2.07 -13.47
N SER A 91 -8.66 -2.47 -14.35
CA SER A 91 -9.31 -3.77 -14.34
C SER A 91 -8.72 -4.72 -15.38
N GLN A 92 -8.95 -6.02 -15.20
CA GLN A 92 -8.59 -7.03 -16.20
C GLN A 92 -9.25 -6.74 -17.56
N LYS A 93 -10.49 -6.24 -17.55
CA LYS A 93 -11.23 -5.84 -18.77
C LYS A 93 -10.52 -4.72 -19.53
N ASP A 94 -9.94 -3.76 -18.82
CA ASP A 94 -9.19 -2.66 -19.45
C ASP A 94 -7.94 -3.21 -20.16
N ALA A 95 -7.31 -4.24 -19.58
CA ALA A 95 -6.15 -4.93 -20.15
C ALA A 95 -6.54 -5.71 -21.41
N GLU A 96 -7.65 -6.45 -21.35
CA GLU A 96 -8.18 -7.24 -22.48
C GLU A 96 -8.54 -6.30 -23.64
N TRP A 97 -9.23 -5.21 -23.35
CA TRP A 97 -9.62 -4.21 -24.33
C TRP A 97 -8.39 -3.56 -24.99
N ALA A 98 -7.33 -3.28 -24.22
CA ALA A 98 -6.08 -2.73 -24.75
C ALA A 98 -5.34 -3.68 -25.71
N ILE A 99 -5.53 -4.99 -25.57
CA ILE A 99 -4.96 -6.03 -26.44
C ILE A 99 -5.91 -6.38 -27.60
N GLY A 100 -7.13 -5.82 -27.61
CA GLY A 100 -8.15 -6.10 -28.62
C GLY A 100 -8.95 -7.38 -28.36
N LEU A 101 -8.90 -7.90 -27.13
CA LEU A 101 -9.79 -8.96 -26.66
C LEU A 101 -11.06 -8.31 -26.12
N THR A 102 -12.20 -8.68 -26.70
CA THR A 102 -13.56 -8.27 -26.27
C THR A 102 -14.28 -9.43 -25.64
#